data_AF-A0A1I6ZBS4-F1
#
_entry.id   AF-A0A1I6ZBS4-F1
#
_cell.length_a   1.000
_cell.length_b   1.000
_cell.length_c   1.000
_cell.angle_alpha   90.00
_cell.angle_beta   90.00
_cell.angle_gamma   90.00
#
_symmetry.space_group_name_H-M   'P 1'
#
loop_
_entity.id
_entity.type
_entity.pdbx_description
1 polymer ?
#
loop_
_entity_poly.entity_id
_entity_poly.type
_entity_poly.pdbx_seq_one_letter_code
_entity_poly.pdbx_strand_id
1 'polypeptide(L)'
;MSHPHTQLSVFLRRGEWMLSDAAFEIGGQRYTATQCRDTATVLDELAAALRQHAAALPSGELPTGELPPDSTPADSTPSDDANESDA
;
A
#
# COMPACT_ATOMS: atom_id res chain seq x y z
N MET A 1 2.82 -16.61 11.58
CA MET A 1 2.89 -17.01 10.16
C MET A 1 2.91 -15.73 9.33
N SER A 2 4.03 -15.43 8.69
CA SER A 2 4.18 -14.23 7.84
C SER A 2 3.32 -14.44 6.60
N HIS A 3 2.26 -13.66 6.47
CA HIS A 3 1.28 -13.84 5.42
C HIS A 3 1.94 -13.52 4.06
N PRO A 4 1.69 -14.30 2.98
CA PRO A 4 2.31 -14.09 1.66
C PRO A 4 2.21 -12.65 1.13
N HIS A 5 1.17 -11.91 1.53
CA HIS A 5 1.00 -10.48 1.31
C HIS A 5 2.15 -9.62 1.88
N THR A 6 2.66 -9.95 3.07
CA THR A 6 3.79 -9.27 3.72
C THR A 6 5.11 -9.53 2.97
N GLN A 7 5.27 -10.70 2.36
CA GLN A 7 6.47 -10.99 1.56
C GLN A 7 6.44 -10.24 0.23
N LEU A 8 5.29 -10.22 -0.46
CA LEU A 8 5.15 -9.47 -1.71
C LEU A 8 5.32 -7.96 -1.48
N SER A 9 4.77 -7.39 -0.40
CA SER A 9 4.92 -5.97 -0.10
C SER A 9 6.38 -5.58 0.19
N VAL A 10 7.13 -6.43 0.90
CA VAL A 10 8.58 -6.25 1.10
C VAL A 10 9.33 -6.34 -0.22
N PHE A 11 8.98 -7.31 -1.08
CA PHE A 11 9.63 -7.47 -2.38
C PHE A 11 9.39 -6.26 -3.30
N LEU A 12 8.14 -5.75 -3.34
CA LEU A 12 7.78 -4.53 -4.05
C LEU A 12 8.59 -3.33 -3.55
N ARG A 13 8.67 -3.14 -2.23
CA ARG A 13 9.43 -2.01 -1.66
C ARG A 13 10.92 -2.11 -1.97
N ARG A 14 11.48 -3.32 -1.99
CA ARG A 14 12.87 -3.53 -2.40
C ARG A 14 13.09 -3.25 -3.89
N GLY A 15 12.13 -3.63 -4.74
CA GLY A 15 12.16 -3.33 -6.18
C GLY A 15 12.16 -1.83 -6.47
N GLU A 16 11.35 -1.05 -5.75
CA GLU A 16 11.31 0.42 -5.84
C GLU A 16 12.69 1.05 -5.57
N TRP A 17 13.34 0.65 -4.48
CA TRP A 17 14.68 1.13 -4.13
C TRP A 17 15.71 0.76 -5.19
N MET A 18 15.70 -0.49 -5.66
CA MET A 18 16.61 -0.96 -6.70
C MET A 18 16.45 -0.16 -8.00
N LEU A 19 15.21 0.11 -8.44
CA LEU A 19 14.95 0.88 -9.65
C LEU A 19 15.37 2.34 -9.52
N SER A 20 15.18 2.93 -8.33
CA SER A 20 15.61 4.30 -8.06
C SER A 20 17.14 4.43 -8.13
N ASP A 21 17.86 3.47 -7.56
CA ASP A 21 19.32 3.41 -7.62
C ASP A 21 19.81 3.18 -9.06
N ALA A 22 19.20 2.24 -9.79
CA ALA A 22 19.51 1.99 -11.19
C ALA A 22 19.31 3.24 -12.06
N ALA A 23 18.21 3.98 -11.87
CA ALA A 23 17.95 5.22 -12.60
C ALA A 23 19.05 6.28 -12.35
N PHE A 24 19.50 6.42 -11.10
CA PHE A 24 20.59 7.32 -10.74
C PHE A 24 21.92 6.90 -11.38
N GLU A 25 22.29 5.62 -11.31
CA GLU A 25 23.54 5.10 -11.87
C GLU A 25 23.55 5.13 -13.41
N ILE A 26 22.41 4.88 -14.06
CA ILE A 26 22.25 5.00 -15.52
C ILE A 26 22.46 6.45 -15.97
N GLY A 27 21.83 7.41 -15.29
CA GLY A 27 22.02 8.83 -15.57
C GLY A 27 23.48 9.28 -15.38
N GLY A 28 24.20 8.63 -14.46
CA GLY A 28 25.62 8.85 -14.21
C GLY A 28 26.58 8.06 -15.10
N GLN A 29 26.10 7.28 -16.09
CA GLN A 29 26.91 6.38 -16.94
C GLN A 29 27.76 5.36 -16.16
N ARG A 30 27.33 4.99 -14.94
CA ARG A 30 28.02 4.03 -14.06
C ARG A 30 27.33 2.67 -14.02
N TYR A 31 26.26 2.50 -14.79
CA TYR A 31 25.47 1.29 -14.85
C TYR A 31 25.88 0.40 -16.02
N THR A 32 26.20 -0.86 -15.74
CA THR A 32 26.79 -1.81 -16.69
C THR A 32 25.76 -2.71 -17.35
N ALA A 33 26.11 -3.30 -18.49
CA ALA A 33 25.25 -4.26 -19.19
C ALA A 33 24.90 -5.51 -18.34
N THR A 34 25.79 -5.92 -17.43
CA THR A 34 25.48 -7.00 -16.48
C THR A 34 24.46 -6.55 -15.45
N GLN A 35 24.64 -5.38 -14.84
CA GLN A 35 23.65 -4.82 -13.91
C GLN A 35 22.27 -4.65 -14.56
N CYS A 36 22.20 -4.21 -15.83
CA CYS A 36 20.94 -4.17 -16.58
C CYS A 36 20.25 -5.54 -16.64
N ARG A 37 21.01 -6.61 -16.95
CA ARG A 37 20.47 -7.97 -17.07
C ARG A 37 20.04 -8.52 -15.72
N ASP A 38 20.81 -8.25 -14.67
CA ASP A 38 20.50 -8.68 -13.31
C ASP A 38 19.22 -8.00 -12.81
N THR A 39 19.09 -6.68 -13.01
CA THR A 39 17.86 -5.95 -12.65
C THR A 39 16.66 -6.42 -13.45
N ALA A 40 16.80 -6.71 -14.75
CA ALA A 40 15.72 -7.30 -15.54
C ALA A 40 15.25 -8.66 -14.97
N THR A 41 16.20 -9.52 -14.57
CA THR A 41 15.89 -10.82 -13.95
C THR A 41 15.06 -10.66 -12.68
N VAL A 42 15.44 -9.71 -11.81
CA VAL A 42 14.68 -9.42 -10.59
C VAL A 42 13.26 -8.90 -10.90
N LEU A 43 13.10 -8.08 -11.95
CA LEU A 43 11.79 -7.60 -12.37
C LEU A 43 10.90 -8.71 -12.91
N ASP A 44 11.47 -9.68 -13.63
CA ASP A 44 10.73 -10.86 -14.10
C ASP A 44 10.23 -11.73 -12.93
N GLU A 45 11.06 -11.92 -11.91
CA GLU A 45 10.65 -12.60 -10.67
C GLU A 45 9.53 -11.86 -9.94
N LEU A 46 9.64 -10.52 -9.83
CA LEU A 46 8.60 -9.69 -9.23
C LEU A 46 7.28 -9.76 -10.03
N ALA A 47 7.37 -9.72 -11.36
CA ALA A 47 6.22 -9.88 -12.23
C ALA A 47 5.57 -11.26 -12.06
N ALA A 48 6.37 -12.32 -11.93
CA ALA A 48 5.87 -13.66 -11.65
C ALA A 48 5.15 -13.73 -10.29
N ALA A 49 5.73 -13.14 -9.25
CA ALA A 49 5.13 -13.08 -7.91
C ALA A 49 3.79 -12.32 -7.91
N LEU A 50 3.70 -11.20 -8.63
CA LEU A 50 2.46 -10.43 -8.79
C LEU A 50 1.37 -11.26 -9.50
N ARG A 51 1.71 -11.99 -10.57
CA ARG A 51 0.76 -12.87 -11.27
C ARG A 51 0.26 -14.00 -10.37
N GLN A 52 1.13 -14.61 -9.58
CA GLN A 52 0.74 -15.65 -8.61
C GLN A 52 -0.17 -15.08 -7.53
N HIS A 53 0.14 -13.87 -7.03
CA HIS A 53 -0.70 -13.22 -6.05
C HIS A 53 -2.07 -12.87 -6.61
N ALA A 54 -2.14 -12.34 -7.84
CA ALA A 54 -3.39 -12.06 -8.53
C ALA A 54 -4.26 -13.32 -8.73
N ALA A 55 -3.64 -14.46 -9.06
CA ALA A 55 -4.35 -15.74 -9.17
C ALA A 55 -4.92 -16.25 -7.84
N ALA A 56 -4.35 -15.81 -6.71
CA ALA A 56 -4.84 -16.15 -5.37
C ALA A 56 -5.88 -15.15 -4.84
N LEU A 57 -6.05 -13.99 -5.48
CA LEU A 57 -7.09 -13.03 -5.11
C LEU A 57 -8.45 -13.49 -5.65
N PRO A 58 -9.54 -13.29 -4.88
CA PRO A 58 -10.88 -13.50 -5.42
C PRO A 58 -11.10 -12.58 -6.62
N SER A 59 -11.73 -13.09 -7.68
CA SER A 59 -11.98 -12.33 -8.92
C SER A 59 -13.04 -11.22 -8.78
N GLY A 60 -13.61 -11.03 -7.58
CA GLY A 60 -14.60 -10.00 -7.26
C GLY A 60 -13.95 -8.76 -6.66
N GLU A 61 -14.67 -7.64 -6.70
CA GLU A 61 -14.31 -6.41 -6.00
C GLU A 61 -13.91 -6.72 -4.57
N LEU A 62 -12.77 -6.17 -4.13
CA LEU A 62 -12.39 -6.21 -2.72
C LEU A 62 -13.60 -5.71 -1.93
N PRO A 63 -13.97 -6.36 -0.80
CA PRO A 63 -15.00 -5.81 0.04
C PRO A 63 -14.50 -4.43 0.45
N THR A 64 -15.06 -3.38 -0.16
CA THR A 64 -14.98 -2.02 0.33
C THR A 64 -15.31 -2.16 1.79
N GLY A 65 -14.34 -1.89 2.65
CA GLY A 65 -14.52 -1.94 4.10
C GLY A 65 -15.58 -0.91 4.43
N GLU A 66 -16.84 -1.31 4.35
CA GLU A 66 -17.97 -0.54 4.82
C GLU A 66 -17.79 -0.51 6.32
N LEU A 67 -17.28 0.63 6.80
CA LEU A 67 -17.36 1.00 8.19
C LEU A 67 -18.80 0.72 8.64
N PRO A 68 -19.01 0.02 9.78
CA PRO A 68 -20.35 -0.29 10.24
C PRO A 68 -21.19 1.00 10.28
N PRO A 69 -22.44 0.98 9.76
CA PRO A 69 -23.28 2.18 9.63
C PRO A 69 -23.86 2.67 10.98
N ASP A 70 -23.12 2.51 12.08
CA ASP A 70 -23.63 2.80 13.43
C ASP A 70 -22.70 3.73 14.23
N SER A 71 -21.85 4.49 13.55
CA SER A 71 -21.30 5.73 14.11
C SER A 71 -22.12 6.90 13.59
N THR A 72 -23.40 6.95 13.97
CA THR A 72 -24.15 8.21 14.00
C THR A 72 -23.28 9.23 14.73
N PRO A 73 -22.93 10.39 14.12
CA PRO A 73 -22.40 11.49 14.90
C PRO A 73 -23.54 11.86 15.86
N ALA A 74 -23.33 11.63 17.15
CA ALA A 74 -24.26 12.04 18.17
C ALA A 74 -24.54 13.53 17.96
N ASP A 75 -25.76 13.81 17.51
CA ASP A 75 -26.37 15.12 17.44
C ASP A 75 -26.12 15.80 18.78
N SER A 76 -25.13 16.68 18.81
CA SER A 76 -24.85 17.49 19.97
C SER A 76 -25.85 18.64 19.92
N THR A 77 -27.09 18.37 20.30
CA THR A 77 -28.02 19.42 20.71
C THR A 77 -27.36 20.20 21.85
N PRO A 78 -27.08 21.50 21.70
CA PRO A 78 -26.73 22.31 22.86
C PRO A 78 -28.04 22.49 23.64
N SER A 79 -28.19 21.77 24.76
CA SER A 79 -29.15 22.13 25.78
C SER A 79 -28.69 23.46 26.38
N ASP A 80 -29.23 24.55 25.85
CA ASP A 80 -29.21 25.87 26.46
C ASP A 80 -30.16 25.82 27.67
N ASP A 81 -29.64 25.37 28.81
CA ASP A 81 -30.36 25.39 30.08
C ASP A 81 -30.26 26.81 30.66
N ALA A 82 -31.30 27.60 30.38
CA ALA A 82 -31.56 28.86 31.05
C ALA A 82 -31.80 28.60 32.55
N ASN A 83 -30.82 28.91 33.39
CA ASN A 83 -31.04 29.03 34.83
C ASN A 83 -30.91 30.50 35.25
N GLU A 84 -32.03 31.20 35.15
CA GLU A 84 -32.32 32.43 35.90
C GLU A 84 -32.70 32.04 37.33
N SER A 85 -31.91 32.47 38.33
CA SER A 85 -32.17 32.61 39.78
C SER A 85 -30.81 32.84 40.45
N ASP A 86 -30.49 33.84 41.30
CA ASP A 86 -31.26 34.77 42.12
C ASP A 86 -30.27 35.82 42.67
N ALA A 87 -30.64 37.11 42.68
CA ALA A 87 -30.21 38.14 43.64
C ALA A 87 -31.08 39.39 43.52
#